data_AF-A0A4R2LF36-F1
#
_entry.id   AF-A0A4R2LF36-F1
#
_cell.length_a   1.000
_cell.length_b   1.000
_cell.length_c   1.000
_cell.angle_alpha   90.00
_cell.angle_beta   90.00
_cell.angle_gamma   90.00
#
_symmetry.space_group_name_H-M   'P 1'
#
loop_
_entity.id
_entity.type
_entity.pdbx_description
1 polymer ?
#
loop_
_entity_poly.entity_id
_entity_poly.type
_entity_poly.pdbx_seq_one_letter_code
_entity_poly.pdbx_strand_id
1 'polypeptide(L)'
;MLKKRIVYYAALLMTITGVLGTPVICHGEENSETMTESSDLIAGEGERAAQQTVGEQGLEPVYAGNLKEGTYSIAVDSSSSMFRIVDAELTVKDGKMTAVLTLGGKGYLKLFMGTGEEAVAADESACAEFAEDSEGAYTYEIPVAALNMELECTGFSKRKEKWYDHQIFFKAETLPAEAFVMETEPLDLKDGDYTVNVELSGGTGRATVISPARLRIQDQKATAVIEWSSSNYDYMIVNGEKYLPINTEGNSVFEIPVPVFDEAMAVTADTTAMNAPHEIEYTLIFDKASIKGKFGQTPRIIGVGMVIIALIVGAAALTKKRGTSDEA
;
A
#
# COMPACT_ATOMS: atom_id res chain seq x y z
N MET A 1 -13.78 52.56 20.72
CA MET A 1 -12.41 52.18 21.12
C MET A 1 -11.69 51.71 19.86
N LEU A 2 -11.14 52.59 19.01
CA LEU A 2 -9.74 53.08 19.02
C LEU A 2 -8.75 51.92 19.29
N LYS A 3 -7.88 51.47 18.38
CA LYS A 3 -7.00 52.25 17.49
C LYS A 3 -6.41 51.37 16.36
N LYS A 4 -6.41 51.92 15.13
CA LYS A 4 -5.64 51.49 13.94
C LYS A 4 -4.14 51.81 14.09
N ARG A 5 -3.29 51.13 13.30
CA ARG A 5 -2.02 51.59 12.65
C ARG A 5 -1.50 50.41 11.79
N ILE A 6 -1.53 50.38 10.45
CA ILE A 6 -0.84 51.16 9.39
C ILE A 6 0.70 51.00 9.38
N VAL A 7 1.15 50.06 8.53
CA VAL A 7 2.18 50.09 7.45
C VAL A 7 3.22 51.25 7.41
N TYR A 8 4.52 50.95 7.22
CA TYR A 8 5.39 51.32 6.05
C TYR A 8 6.92 51.19 6.34
N TYR A 9 7.58 50.38 5.48
CA TYR A 9 8.88 50.53 4.78
C TYR A 9 10.22 50.83 5.50
N ALA A 10 11.25 50.09 5.08
CA ALA A 10 12.58 50.64 4.82
C ALA A 10 13.32 49.79 3.75
N ALA A 11 13.24 50.23 2.50
CA ALA A 11 14.19 49.86 1.45
C ALA A 11 15.44 50.74 1.61
N LEU A 12 16.62 50.14 1.70
CA LEU A 12 17.89 50.87 1.72
C LEU A 12 18.57 50.72 0.36
N LEU A 13 18.44 51.77 -0.43
CA LEU A 13 19.29 52.09 -1.58
C LEU A 13 20.64 52.56 -1.04
N MET A 14 21.75 51.92 -1.44
CA MET A 14 23.08 52.52 -1.34
C MET A 14 23.68 52.71 -2.72
N THR A 15 24.24 53.91 -2.86
CA THR A 15 24.59 54.63 -4.08
C THR A 15 25.92 54.22 -4.67
N ILE A 16 25.94 54.16 -5.99
CA ILE A 16 27.12 54.11 -6.87
C ILE A 16 27.98 55.37 -6.65
N THR A 17 29.27 55.19 -6.37
CA THR A 17 30.31 56.18 -6.70
C THR A 17 31.48 55.45 -7.36
N GLY A 18 31.76 55.82 -8.61
CA GLY A 18 32.88 55.29 -9.38
C GLY A 18 34.18 56.03 -9.07
N VAL A 19 35.27 55.28 -9.03
CA VAL A 19 36.64 55.79 -9.19
C VAL A 19 37.31 54.93 -10.25
N LEU A 20 37.87 55.62 -11.25
CA LEU A 20 38.62 55.07 -12.39
C LEU A 20 39.99 54.54 -11.93
N GLY A 21 40.31 53.31 -12.32
CA GLY A 21 41.63 52.69 -12.22
C GLY A 21 41.72 51.46 -13.14
N THR A 22 42.74 51.42 -13.97
CA THR A 22 43.03 50.51 -15.10
C THR A 22 43.20 49.01 -14.73
N PRO A 23 43.15 48.07 -15.70
CA PRO A 23 42.75 46.68 -15.46
C PRO A 23 43.91 45.80 -14.98
N VAL A 24 43.65 45.00 -13.94
CA VAL A 24 44.37 43.76 -13.68
C VAL A 24 43.43 42.62 -14.05
N ILE A 25 43.81 41.89 -15.09
CA ILE A 25 43.16 40.64 -15.48
C ILE A 25 43.48 39.63 -14.36
N CYS A 26 42.51 39.36 -13.51
CA CYS A 26 42.45 38.14 -12.75
C CYS A 26 41.26 37.35 -13.29
N HIS A 27 41.58 36.29 -14.03
CA HIS A 27 40.68 35.22 -14.42
C HIS A 27 39.77 34.86 -13.23
N GLY A 28 38.47 35.01 -13.42
CA GLY A 28 37.52 34.18 -12.72
C GLY A 28 37.61 32.79 -13.35
N GLU A 29 38.17 31.83 -12.62
CA GLU A 29 37.78 30.43 -12.80
C GLU A 29 36.33 30.30 -12.32
N GLU A 30 35.39 30.52 -13.25
CA GLU A 30 34.09 29.89 -13.15
C GLU A 30 34.29 28.40 -13.42
N ASN A 31 33.95 27.61 -12.40
CA ASN A 31 33.89 26.17 -12.37
C ASN A 31 33.09 25.61 -13.55
N SER A 32 33.78 25.30 -14.64
CA SER A 32 33.27 24.64 -15.85
C SER A 32 33.88 23.24 -16.02
N GLU A 33 34.35 22.61 -14.92
CA GLU A 33 34.93 21.26 -14.96
C GLU A 33 33.88 20.19 -14.61
N THR A 34 32.88 20.50 -13.78
CA THR A 34 31.88 19.53 -13.31
C THR A 34 30.89 19.01 -14.38
N MET A 35 30.59 19.78 -15.43
CA MET A 35 29.63 19.33 -16.46
C MET A 35 30.25 18.45 -17.55
N THR A 36 31.56 18.57 -17.79
CA THR A 36 32.24 17.81 -18.87
C THR A 36 32.70 16.43 -18.40
N GLU A 37 33.02 16.25 -17.11
CA GLU A 37 33.35 14.93 -16.55
C GLU A 37 32.11 14.04 -16.35
N SER A 38 30.95 14.62 -16.03
CA SER A 38 29.71 13.86 -15.79
C SER A 38 29.22 13.10 -17.03
N SER A 39 29.35 13.68 -18.23
CA SER A 39 28.92 13.02 -19.47
C SER A 39 29.74 11.78 -19.84
N ASP A 40 31.00 11.69 -19.41
CA ASP A 40 31.86 10.54 -19.74
C ASP A 40 31.48 9.29 -18.93
N LEU A 41 30.87 9.47 -17.75
CA LEU A 41 30.41 8.39 -16.88
C LEU A 41 29.01 7.87 -17.24
N ILE A 42 28.35 8.49 -18.22
CA ILE A 42 26.99 8.13 -18.65
C ILE A 42 27.07 7.55 -20.06
N ALA A 43 26.36 6.45 -20.29
CA ALA A 43 26.31 5.82 -21.61
C ALA A 43 25.48 6.66 -22.59
N GLY A 44 26.11 7.06 -23.70
CA GLY A 44 25.41 7.75 -24.79
C GLY A 44 24.47 6.83 -25.57
N GLU A 45 23.61 7.41 -26.41
CA GLU A 45 22.62 6.67 -27.21
C GLU A 45 23.22 5.51 -28.03
N GLY A 46 24.41 5.71 -28.63
CA GLY A 46 25.10 4.69 -29.42
C GLY A 46 25.72 3.55 -28.60
N GLU A 47 25.82 3.70 -27.27
CA GLU A 47 26.31 2.66 -26.36
C GLU A 47 25.17 1.84 -25.73
N ARG A 48 23.91 2.30 -25.88
CA ARG A 48 22.71 1.68 -25.32
C ARG A 48 22.09 0.72 -26.33
N ALA A 49 21.45 -0.34 -25.82
CA ALA A 49 20.57 -1.15 -26.64
C ALA A 49 19.35 -0.33 -27.06
N ALA A 50 18.69 -0.73 -28.16
CA ALA A 50 17.43 -0.13 -28.57
C ALA A 50 16.43 -0.19 -27.40
N GLN A 51 15.91 0.97 -27.00
CA GLN A 51 14.93 1.05 -25.94
C GLN A 51 13.56 0.62 -26.43
N GLN A 52 12.85 -0.12 -25.59
CA GLN A 52 11.45 -0.47 -25.79
C GLN A 52 10.58 0.33 -24.82
N THR A 53 9.35 0.63 -25.22
CA THR A 53 8.36 1.23 -24.34
C THR A 53 8.04 0.27 -23.19
N VAL A 54 7.90 0.81 -21.98
CA VAL A 54 7.44 0.08 -20.81
C VAL A 54 6.06 0.56 -20.38
N GLY A 55 5.27 -0.34 -19.81
CA GLY A 55 3.95 0.00 -19.29
C GLY A 55 2.89 0.28 -20.36
N GLU A 56 1.71 0.66 -19.88
CA GLU A 56 0.54 0.97 -20.70
C GLU A 56 0.07 2.40 -20.45
N GLN A 57 -0.31 3.11 -21.52
CA GLN A 57 -0.78 4.50 -21.43
C GLN A 57 -2.16 4.56 -20.78
N GLY A 58 -2.32 5.47 -19.82
CA GLY A 58 -3.63 5.77 -19.20
C GLY A 58 -3.99 4.93 -17.98
N LEU A 59 -3.06 4.14 -17.43
CA LEU A 59 -3.24 3.50 -16.13
C LEU A 59 -3.08 4.53 -15.00
N GLU A 60 -3.94 4.43 -13.98
CA GLU A 60 -3.82 5.25 -12.78
C GLU A 60 -2.69 4.73 -11.87
N PRO A 61 -1.82 5.61 -11.33
CA PRO A 61 -0.76 5.20 -10.41
C PRO A 61 -1.33 4.59 -9.12
N VAL A 62 -0.73 3.48 -8.69
CA VAL A 62 -1.08 2.82 -7.42
C VAL A 62 0.00 3.12 -6.39
N TYR A 63 -0.38 3.76 -5.29
CA TYR A 63 0.53 4.14 -4.21
C TYR A 63 0.43 3.15 -3.03
N ALA A 64 1.37 3.23 -2.10
CA ALA A 64 1.41 2.36 -0.92
C ALA A 64 0.08 2.34 -0.13
N GLY A 65 -0.62 3.48 -0.04
CA GLY A 65 -1.89 3.58 0.67
C GLY A 65 -3.06 2.84 -0.01
N ASN A 66 -2.91 2.50 -1.30
CA ASN A 66 -3.87 1.69 -2.02
C ASN A 66 -3.64 0.18 -1.80
N LEU A 67 -2.58 -0.21 -1.09
CA LEU A 67 -2.18 -1.61 -0.88
C LEU A 67 -2.13 -1.96 0.61
N LYS A 68 -2.55 -3.18 0.94
CA LYS A 68 -2.39 -3.73 2.28
C LYS A 68 -0.90 -4.00 2.52
N GLU A 69 -0.47 -3.86 3.77
CA GLU A 69 0.89 -4.27 4.15
C GLU A 69 1.10 -5.75 3.87
N GLY A 70 2.26 -6.10 3.32
CA GLY A 70 2.54 -7.45 2.89
C GLY A 70 3.66 -7.51 1.86
N THR A 71 3.92 -8.72 1.40
CA THR A 71 4.95 -9.03 0.41
C THR A 71 4.29 -9.77 -0.74
N TYR A 72 4.52 -9.31 -1.97
CA TYR A 72 3.82 -9.75 -3.17
C TYR A 72 4.80 -9.97 -4.32
N SER A 73 4.64 -11.08 -5.05
CA SER A 73 5.30 -11.22 -6.36
C SER A 73 4.63 -10.25 -7.35
N ILE A 74 5.44 -9.57 -8.15
CA ILE A 74 4.96 -8.56 -9.11
C ILE A 74 5.75 -8.66 -10.41
N ALA A 75 5.08 -8.46 -11.55
CA ALA A 75 5.77 -8.35 -12.83
C ALA A 75 6.32 -6.92 -13.04
N VAL A 76 7.54 -6.83 -13.56
CA VAL A 76 8.20 -5.56 -13.85
C VAL A 76 8.72 -5.57 -15.29
N ASP A 77 8.26 -4.62 -16.09
CA ASP A 77 8.81 -4.39 -17.43
C ASP A 77 10.08 -3.56 -17.35
N SER A 78 10.99 -3.75 -18.31
CA SER A 78 12.17 -2.93 -18.50
C SER A 78 12.29 -2.44 -19.93
N SER A 79 12.76 -1.21 -20.10
CA SER A 79 12.96 -0.58 -21.40
C SER A 79 14.16 -1.15 -22.17
N SER A 80 14.90 -2.12 -21.62
CA SER A 80 16.09 -2.67 -22.27
C SER A 80 16.15 -4.18 -22.12
N SER A 81 16.40 -4.87 -23.25
CA SER A 81 16.66 -6.32 -23.24
C SER A 81 17.93 -6.71 -22.47
N MET A 82 18.87 -5.77 -22.28
CA MET A 82 20.07 -5.98 -21.46
C MET A 82 19.83 -5.76 -19.96
N PHE A 83 18.75 -5.08 -19.60
CA PHE A 83 18.33 -4.85 -18.21
C PHE A 83 17.10 -5.70 -17.88
N ARG A 84 17.23 -7.02 -18.09
CA ARG A 84 16.10 -7.93 -17.91
C ARG A 84 15.88 -8.24 -16.42
N ILE A 85 14.76 -7.80 -15.88
CA ILE A 85 14.26 -8.21 -14.57
C ILE A 85 13.55 -9.55 -14.77
N VAL A 86 13.97 -10.58 -14.04
CA VAL A 86 13.44 -11.95 -14.19
C VAL A 86 12.52 -12.36 -13.05
N ASP A 87 12.64 -11.67 -11.91
CA ASP A 87 11.79 -11.84 -10.76
C ASP A 87 11.78 -10.54 -9.94
N ALA A 88 10.67 -10.28 -9.24
CA ALA A 88 10.54 -9.12 -8.37
C ALA A 88 9.56 -9.39 -7.24
N GLU A 89 9.97 -8.98 -6.03
CA GLU A 89 9.15 -9.09 -4.83
C GLU A 89 8.92 -7.69 -4.24
N LEU A 90 7.66 -7.23 -4.24
CA LEU A 90 7.22 -5.96 -3.69
C LEU A 90 6.86 -6.12 -2.21
N THR A 91 7.44 -5.31 -1.34
CA THR A 91 7.08 -5.20 0.08
C THR A 91 6.40 -3.85 0.33
N VAL A 92 5.19 -3.89 0.88
CA VAL A 92 4.43 -2.74 1.35
C VAL A 92 4.46 -2.74 2.88
N LYS A 93 5.03 -1.69 3.48
CA LYS A 93 5.16 -1.59 4.94
C LYS A 93 5.31 -0.14 5.38
N ASP A 94 4.67 0.25 6.49
CA ASP A 94 4.78 1.58 7.08
C ASP A 94 4.45 2.70 6.09
N GLY A 95 3.48 2.46 5.20
CA GLY A 95 3.06 3.40 4.15
C GLY A 95 4.09 3.62 3.03
N LYS A 96 5.05 2.72 2.87
CA LYS A 96 6.09 2.75 1.83
C LYS A 96 6.10 1.46 1.03
N MET A 97 6.62 1.56 -0.20
CA MET A 97 6.90 0.40 -1.05
C MET A 97 8.39 0.28 -1.31
N THR A 98 8.88 -0.94 -1.21
CA THR A 98 10.24 -1.36 -1.58
C THR A 98 10.14 -2.61 -2.42
N ALA A 99 11.04 -2.84 -3.37
CA ALA A 99 11.05 -4.06 -4.15
C ALA A 99 12.45 -4.65 -4.20
N VAL A 100 12.54 -5.98 -4.09
CA VAL A 100 13.76 -6.73 -4.39
C VAL A 100 13.65 -7.18 -5.84
N LEU A 101 14.49 -6.63 -6.71
CA LEU A 101 14.57 -6.99 -8.13
C LEU A 101 15.66 -8.02 -8.36
N THR A 102 15.34 -9.12 -9.03
CA THR A 102 16.33 -10.09 -9.51
C THR A 102 16.63 -9.84 -10.98
N LEU A 103 17.88 -9.52 -11.31
CA LEU A 103 18.30 -9.31 -12.69
C LEU A 103 18.76 -10.63 -13.32
N GLY A 104 18.37 -10.85 -14.58
CA GLY A 104 18.75 -12.04 -15.35
C GLY A 104 20.24 -12.09 -15.73
N GLY A 105 21.03 -11.08 -15.38
CA GLY A 105 22.46 -11.02 -15.63
C GLY A 105 23.21 -10.29 -14.51
N LYS A 106 24.51 -10.56 -14.39
CA LYS A 106 25.41 -10.04 -13.34
C LYS A 106 26.23 -8.83 -13.80
N GLY A 107 25.70 -8.08 -14.76
CA GLY A 107 26.42 -7.03 -15.49
C GLY A 107 26.48 -5.68 -14.77
N TYR A 108 25.61 -5.49 -13.78
CA TYR A 108 25.48 -4.27 -13.00
C TYR A 108 25.97 -4.50 -11.57
N LEU A 109 26.54 -3.46 -10.95
CA LEU A 109 27.02 -3.52 -9.55
C LEU A 109 26.08 -2.80 -8.60
N LYS A 110 25.46 -1.72 -9.07
CA LYS A 110 24.52 -0.93 -8.29
C LYS A 110 23.45 -0.34 -9.19
N LEU A 111 22.28 -0.12 -8.61
CA LEU A 111 21.16 0.57 -9.23
C LEU A 111 20.91 1.88 -8.50
N PHE A 112 20.50 2.89 -9.25
CA PHE A 112 20.01 4.15 -8.71
C PHE A 112 18.63 4.43 -9.28
N MET A 113 17.68 4.79 -8.41
CA MET A 113 16.30 5.11 -8.78
C MET A 113 16.21 6.57 -9.23
N GLY A 114 16.62 6.79 -10.48
CA GLY A 114 16.69 8.09 -11.16
C GLY A 114 17.59 8.00 -12.40
N THR A 115 17.97 9.14 -12.94
CA THR A 115 18.87 9.22 -14.10
C THR A 115 20.34 8.97 -13.75
N GLY A 116 21.15 8.64 -14.75
CA GLY A 116 22.61 8.55 -14.63
C GLY A 116 23.25 9.87 -14.23
N GLU A 117 22.70 11.00 -14.68
CA GLU A 117 23.16 12.33 -14.27
C GLU A 117 22.99 12.55 -12.76
N GLU A 118 21.82 12.20 -12.23
CA GLU A 118 21.55 12.25 -10.80
C GLU A 118 22.40 11.24 -10.03
N ALA A 119 22.61 10.04 -10.57
CA ALA A 119 23.43 9.00 -9.94
C ALA A 119 24.90 9.42 -9.78
N VAL A 120 25.46 10.20 -10.72
CA VAL A 120 26.82 10.77 -10.61
C VAL A 120 26.89 11.81 -9.50
N ALA A 121 25.83 12.57 -9.29
CA ALA A 121 25.75 13.61 -8.26
C ALA A 121 25.33 13.08 -6.87
N ALA A 122 24.74 11.88 -6.83
CA ALA A 122 24.20 11.29 -5.62
C ALA A 122 25.28 10.73 -4.70
N ASP A 123 24.95 10.66 -3.41
CA ASP A 123 25.74 9.93 -2.44
C ASP A 123 25.67 8.42 -2.72
N GLU A 124 26.75 7.69 -2.46
CA GLU A 124 26.80 6.25 -2.71
C GLU A 124 25.75 5.48 -1.90
N SER A 125 25.35 5.98 -0.72
CA SER A 125 24.28 5.37 0.08
C SER A 125 22.88 5.48 -0.54
N ALA A 126 22.69 6.32 -1.56
CA ALA A 126 21.45 6.40 -2.32
C ALA A 126 21.34 5.30 -3.40
N CYS A 127 22.43 4.56 -3.66
CA CYS A 127 22.44 3.45 -4.60
C CYS A 127 22.10 2.13 -3.90
N ALA A 128 21.34 1.28 -4.59
CA ALA A 128 21.14 -0.11 -4.19
C ALA A 128 22.30 -0.96 -4.73
N GLU A 129 23.12 -1.51 -3.84
CA GLU A 129 24.16 -2.48 -4.20
C GLU A 129 23.56 -3.86 -4.47
N PHE A 130 24.25 -4.66 -5.29
CA PHE A 130 23.82 -6.04 -5.53
C PHE A 130 24.02 -6.92 -4.28
N ALA A 131 23.06 -7.81 -4.04
CA ALA A 131 23.23 -9.00 -3.23
C ALA A 131 23.20 -10.25 -4.13
N GLU A 132 23.72 -11.37 -3.64
CA GLU A 132 23.56 -12.66 -4.31
C GLU A 132 22.49 -13.48 -3.58
N ASP A 133 21.52 -14.01 -4.31
CA ASP A 133 20.54 -14.95 -3.77
C ASP A 133 21.14 -16.37 -3.61
N SER A 134 20.30 -17.33 -3.19
CA SER A 134 20.72 -18.72 -3.01
C SER A 134 21.15 -19.43 -4.30
N GLU A 135 20.73 -18.94 -5.46
CA GLU A 135 21.12 -19.44 -6.79
C GLU A 135 22.29 -18.64 -7.38
N GLY A 136 22.74 -17.62 -6.65
CA GLY A 136 23.78 -16.68 -7.04
C GLY A 136 23.29 -15.63 -8.04
N ALA A 137 22.00 -15.45 -8.30
CA ALA A 137 21.52 -14.34 -9.12
C ALA A 137 21.70 -13.00 -8.38
N TYR A 138 21.83 -11.91 -9.14
CA TYR A 138 22.04 -10.58 -8.56
C TYR A 138 20.70 -9.94 -8.23
N THR A 139 20.51 -9.58 -6.97
CA THR A 139 19.30 -8.94 -6.44
C THR A 139 19.59 -7.53 -5.93
N TYR A 140 18.58 -6.66 -5.99
CA TYR A 140 18.70 -5.25 -5.59
C TYR A 140 17.44 -4.81 -4.86
N GLU A 141 17.59 -4.29 -3.66
CA GLU A 141 16.48 -3.68 -2.92
C GLU A 141 16.37 -2.20 -3.26
N ILE A 142 15.26 -1.80 -3.87
CA ILE A 142 15.02 -0.43 -4.34
C ILE A 142 13.72 0.15 -3.75
N PRO A 143 13.65 1.46 -3.50
CA PRO A 143 12.38 2.12 -3.20
C PRO A 143 11.47 2.16 -4.44
N VAL A 144 10.16 2.07 -4.23
CA VAL A 144 9.15 2.14 -5.29
C VAL A 144 8.20 3.30 -5.01
N ALA A 145 8.18 4.30 -5.90
CA ALA A 145 7.35 5.49 -5.71
C ALA A 145 5.86 5.22 -5.95
N ALA A 146 5.54 4.52 -7.04
CA ALA A 146 4.20 4.06 -7.39
C ALA A 146 4.29 2.87 -8.36
N LEU A 147 3.25 2.03 -8.39
CA LEU A 147 3.03 1.08 -9.46
C LEU A 147 2.23 1.74 -10.59
N ASN A 148 2.15 1.09 -11.75
CA ASN A 148 1.51 1.64 -12.95
C ASN A 148 2.06 3.01 -13.37
N MET A 149 3.32 3.28 -13.05
CA MET A 149 4.02 4.52 -13.37
C MET A 149 5.41 4.16 -13.92
N GLU A 150 5.84 4.86 -14.96
CA GLU A 150 7.19 4.75 -15.49
C GLU A 150 8.17 5.32 -14.45
N LEU A 151 9.13 4.50 -14.04
CA LEU A 151 10.18 4.88 -13.09
C LEU A 151 11.54 4.83 -13.77
N GLU A 152 12.34 5.85 -13.54
CA GLU A 152 13.74 5.85 -13.96
C GLU A 152 14.56 4.95 -13.03
N CYS A 153 15.37 4.10 -13.64
CA CYS A 153 16.28 3.20 -12.95
C CYS A 153 17.57 3.05 -13.77
N THR A 154 18.67 3.56 -13.25
CA THR A 154 19.96 3.53 -13.92
C THR A 154 20.88 2.51 -13.27
N GLY A 155 21.56 1.71 -14.11
CA GLY A 155 22.45 0.65 -13.65
C GLY A 155 23.92 0.96 -13.94
N PHE A 156 24.79 0.83 -12.93
CA PHE A 156 26.23 1.01 -13.11
C PHE A 156 26.89 -0.28 -13.64
N SER A 157 27.41 -0.22 -14.87
CA SER A 157 27.98 -1.39 -15.54
C SER A 157 29.35 -1.78 -14.96
N LYS A 158 29.48 -3.04 -14.53
CA LYS A 158 30.78 -3.60 -14.08
C LYS A 158 31.86 -3.56 -15.15
N ARG A 159 31.47 -3.77 -16.43
CA ARG A 159 32.43 -3.92 -17.54
C ARG A 159 32.85 -2.58 -18.11
N LYS A 160 31.91 -1.64 -18.18
CA LYS A 160 32.10 -0.35 -18.85
C LYS A 160 32.35 0.79 -17.88
N GLU A 161 32.09 0.58 -16.60
CA GLU A 161 32.24 1.59 -15.53
C GLU A 161 31.47 2.88 -15.85
N LYS A 162 30.28 2.70 -16.46
CA LYS A 162 29.35 3.77 -16.83
C LYS A 162 27.94 3.45 -16.35
N TRP A 163 27.16 4.51 -16.14
CA TRP A 163 25.72 4.47 -15.89
C TRP A 163 24.93 4.27 -17.17
N TYR A 164 23.92 3.41 -17.12
CA TYR A 164 23.01 3.12 -18.23
C TYR A 164 21.58 3.31 -17.73
N ASP A 165 20.88 4.32 -18.24
CA ASP A 165 19.51 4.56 -17.81
C ASP A 165 18.54 3.59 -18.47
N HIS A 166 17.58 3.16 -17.68
CA HIS A 166 16.45 2.37 -18.12
C HIS A 166 15.19 2.98 -17.52
N GLN A 167 14.06 2.64 -18.11
CA GLN A 167 12.77 2.81 -17.50
C GLN A 167 12.27 1.45 -17.06
N ILE A 168 11.68 1.39 -15.87
CA ILE A 168 11.02 0.20 -15.34
C ILE A 168 9.58 0.51 -14.99
N PHE A 169 8.72 -0.49 -15.08
CA PHE A 169 7.28 -0.33 -14.84
C PHE A 169 6.73 -1.52 -14.06
N PHE A 170 6.31 -1.27 -12.83
CA PHE A 170 5.68 -2.29 -11.97
C PHE A 170 4.20 -2.44 -12.34
N LYS A 171 3.78 -3.65 -12.70
CA LYS A 171 2.41 -3.94 -13.16
C LYS A 171 1.48 -4.26 -11.99
N ALA A 172 0.69 -3.29 -11.54
CA ALA A 172 -0.25 -3.49 -10.44
C ALA A 172 -1.29 -4.58 -10.75
N GLU A 173 -1.67 -4.76 -12.01
CA GLU A 173 -2.61 -5.80 -12.46
C GLU A 173 -2.13 -7.24 -12.17
N THR A 174 -0.83 -7.44 -11.94
CA THR A 174 -0.27 -8.75 -11.60
C THR A 174 -0.33 -9.05 -10.10
N LEU A 175 -0.68 -8.05 -9.28
CA LEU A 175 -0.95 -8.26 -7.88
C LEU A 175 -2.27 -9.01 -7.69
N PRO A 176 -2.36 -9.89 -6.68
CA PRO A 176 -3.62 -10.54 -6.38
C PRO A 176 -4.62 -9.51 -5.81
N ALA A 177 -5.92 -9.72 -6.03
CA ALA A 177 -6.96 -8.74 -5.67
C ALA A 177 -6.95 -8.38 -4.18
N GLU A 178 -6.60 -9.33 -3.31
CA GLU A 178 -6.49 -9.13 -1.87
C GLU A 178 -5.37 -8.17 -1.45
N ALA A 179 -4.41 -7.87 -2.33
CA ALA A 179 -3.33 -6.92 -2.06
C ALA A 179 -3.85 -5.48 -1.97
N PHE A 180 -4.99 -5.16 -2.58
CA PHE A 180 -5.53 -3.80 -2.59
C PHE A 180 -6.32 -3.49 -1.33
N VAL A 181 -6.12 -2.29 -0.79
CA VAL A 181 -7.00 -1.71 0.23
C VAL A 181 -8.30 -1.37 -0.45
N MET A 182 -9.40 -1.81 0.14
CA MET A 182 -10.70 -1.38 -0.33
C MET A 182 -10.91 0.10 -0.03
N GLU A 183 -11.28 0.85 -1.05
CA GLU A 183 -11.88 2.16 -0.84
C GLU A 183 -13.21 1.96 -0.11
N THR A 184 -13.21 2.21 1.20
CA THR A 184 -14.45 2.30 1.96
C THR A 184 -15.11 3.61 1.60
N GLU A 185 -16.33 3.59 1.08
CA GLU A 185 -17.08 4.82 0.91
C GLU A 185 -17.19 5.55 2.25
N PRO A 186 -16.91 6.87 2.32
CA PRO A 186 -17.12 7.63 3.55
C PRO A 186 -18.62 7.60 3.88
N LEU A 187 -18.95 6.96 4.99
CA LEU A 187 -20.30 6.87 5.49
C LEU A 187 -20.58 8.07 6.40
N ASP A 188 -21.50 8.94 5.98
CA ASP A 188 -22.06 9.99 6.86
C ASP A 188 -23.10 9.39 7.84
N LEU A 189 -22.67 8.36 8.56
CA LEU A 189 -23.43 7.68 9.60
C LEU A 189 -22.64 7.74 10.90
N LYS A 190 -23.34 8.00 12.00
CA LYS A 190 -22.74 7.91 13.33
C LYS A 190 -22.49 6.45 13.69
N ASP A 191 -21.53 6.23 14.57
CA ASP A 191 -21.32 4.93 15.18
C ASP A 191 -22.62 4.43 15.84
N GLY A 192 -22.97 3.17 15.57
CA GLY A 192 -24.23 2.60 16.07
C GLY A 192 -24.66 1.32 15.35
N ASP A 193 -25.80 0.79 15.82
CA ASP A 193 -26.46 -0.39 15.26
C ASP A 193 -27.63 0.01 14.34
N TYR A 194 -27.60 -0.57 13.15
CA TYR A 194 -28.52 -0.33 12.05
C TYR A 194 -29.02 -1.66 11.48
N THR A 195 -29.95 -1.57 10.55
CA THR A 195 -30.33 -2.65 9.64
C THR A 195 -30.24 -2.17 8.21
N VAL A 196 -29.87 -3.06 7.29
CA VAL A 196 -29.74 -2.78 5.85
C VAL A 196 -30.34 -3.93 5.05
N ASN A 197 -31.03 -3.63 3.95
CA ASN A 197 -31.46 -4.64 3.00
C ASN A 197 -30.25 -5.17 2.24
N VAL A 198 -30.17 -6.48 2.11
CA VAL A 198 -29.12 -7.17 1.37
C VAL A 198 -29.76 -8.02 0.28
N GLU A 199 -29.22 -7.92 -0.92
CA GLU A 199 -29.54 -8.80 -2.04
C GLU A 199 -28.37 -9.74 -2.30
N LEU A 200 -28.66 -11.03 -2.51
CA LEU A 200 -27.70 -12.05 -2.91
C LEU A 200 -28.02 -12.50 -4.34
N SER A 201 -27.00 -12.55 -5.18
CA SER A 201 -27.06 -13.18 -6.50
C SER A 201 -25.84 -14.09 -6.74
N GLY A 202 -25.88 -14.90 -7.79
CA GLY A 202 -24.83 -15.88 -8.09
C GLY A 202 -25.15 -17.32 -7.65
N GLY A 203 -24.15 -18.20 -7.75
CA GLY A 203 -24.30 -19.64 -7.56
C GLY A 203 -25.41 -20.25 -8.44
N THR A 204 -26.19 -21.18 -7.87
CA THR A 204 -27.30 -21.86 -8.57
C THR A 204 -28.65 -21.14 -8.45
N GLY A 205 -28.68 -19.96 -7.80
CA GLY A 205 -29.92 -19.22 -7.49
C GLY A 205 -30.79 -19.85 -6.39
N ARG A 206 -30.30 -20.90 -5.71
CA ARG A 206 -31.02 -21.57 -4.61
C ARG A 206 -30.72 -20.99 -3.23
N ALA A 207 -29.54 -20.40 -3.07
CA ALA A 207 -29.11 -19.79 -1.82
C ALA A 207 -29.76 -18.42 -1.67
N THR A 208 -30.06 -18.05 -0.42
CA THR A 208 -30.53 -16.71 -0.06
C THR A 208 -29.88 -16.31 1.27
N VAL A 209 -29.88 -15.01 1.55
CA VAL A 209 -29.51 -14.45 2.85
C VAL A 209 -30.73 -13.82 3.51
N ILE A 210 -30.75 -13.81 4.83
CA ILE A 210 -31.79 -13.14 5.61
C ILE A 210 -31.61 -11.63 5.47
N SER A 211 -32.68 -10.94 5.07
CA SER A 211 -32.71 -9.50 4.82
C SER A 211 -33.98 -8.91 5.48
N PRO A 212 -33.88 -7.76 6.19
CA PRO A 212 -32.69 -6.94 6.37
C PRO A 212 -31.66 -7.57 7.32
N ALA A 213 -30.37 -7.38 7.00
CA ALA A 213 -29.24 -7.77 7.83
C ALA A 213 -28.96 -6.71 8.92
N ARG A 214 -28.32 -7.13 10.03
CA ARG A 214 -27.78 -6.18 11.01
C ARG A 214 -26.54 -5.51 10.41
N LEU A 215 -26.45 -4.20 10.55
CA LEU A 215 -25.32 -3.39 10.14
C LEU A 215 -24.78 -2.65 11.37
N ARG A 216 -23.47 -2.63 11.57
CA ARG A 216 -22.81 -1.86 12.63
C ARG A 216 -21.82 -0.89 12.01
N ILE A 217 -21.95 0.38 12.39
CA ILE A 217 -21.01 1.44 12.05
C ILE A 217 -20.12 1.69 13.26
N GLN A 218 -18.81 1.66 13.07
CA GLN A 218 -17.83 2.03 14.09
C GLN A 218 -16.59 2.62 13.42
N ASP A 219 -16.14 3.79 13.87
CA ASP A 219 -14.96 4.48 13.31
C ASP A 219 -15.08 4.66 11.78
N GLN A 220 -16.28 5.03 11.30
CA GLN A 220 -16.64 5.13 9.86
C GLN A 220 -16.57 3.83 9.04
N LYS A 221 -16.37 2.67 9.69
CA LYS A 221 -16.37 1.36 9.03
C LYS A 221 -17.69 0.64 9.24
N ALA A 222 -18.21 0.04 8.17
CA ALA A 222 -19.42 -0.78 8.21
C ALA A 222 -19.10 -2.27 8.28
N THR A 223 -19.84 -2.98 9.14
CA THR A 223 -19.81 -4.44 9.28
C THR A 223 -21.23 -4.98 9.27
N ALA A 224 -21.49 -6.05 8.54
CA ALA A 224 -22.82 -6.67 8.43
C ALA A 224 -22.82 -8.11 8.94
N VAL A 225 -23.91 -8.48 9.60
CA VAL A 225 -24.17 -9.87 10.02
C VAL A 225 -25.05 -10.54 8.98
N ILE A 226 -24.48 -11.47 8.22
CA ILE A 226 -25.12 -12.19 7.12
C ILE A 226 -25.49 -13.59 7.58
N GLU A 227 -26.79 -13.86 7.69
CA GLU A 227 -27.32 -15.19 7.93
C GLU A 227 -27.76 -15.82 6.60
N TRP A 228 -27.21 -16.98 6.26
CA TRP A 228 -27.59 -17.73 5.07
C TRP A 228 -28.88 -18.51 5.28
N SER A 229 -29.50 -19.00 4.21
CA SER A 229 -30.68 -19.87 4.28
C SER A 229 -30.38 -21.34 4.62
N SER A 230 -29.11 -21.67 4.91
CA SER A 230 -28.63 -23.02 5.19
C SER A 230 -27.54 -22.98 6.26
N SER A 231 -27.43 -24.07 7.03
CA SER A 231 -26.37 -24.32 8.01
C SER A 231 -25.07 -24.88 7.41
N ASN A 232 -25.07 -25.16 6.11
CA ASN A 232 -23.99 -25.90 5.44
C ASN A 232 -23.01 -24.96 4.73
N TYR A 233 -22.71 -23.81 5.34
CA TYR A 233 -21.64 -22.91 4.90
C TYR A 233 -20.55 -22.83 5.97
N ASP A 234 -19.33 -23.17 5.59
CA ASP A 234 -18.21 -23.37 6.52
C ASP A 234 -17.35 -22.11 6.67
N TYR A 235 -17.21 -21.32 5.60
CA TYR A 235 -16.55 -20.03 5.61
C TYR A 235 -17.00 -19.16 4.44
N MET A 236 -16.81 -17.84 4.58
CA MET A 236 -16.86 -16.88 3.48
C MET A 236 -15.47 -16.32 3.21
N ILE A 237 -15.15 -16.02 1.96
CA ILE A 237 -14.00 -15.23 1.55
C ILE A 237 -14.53 -13.90 1.03
N VAL A 238 -14.10 -12.82 1.68
CA VAL A 238 -14.46 -11.45 1.34
C VAL A 238 -13.16 -10.68 1.14
N ASN A 239 -12.87 -10.29 -0.11
CA ASN A 239 -11.62 -9.63 -0.52
C ASN A 239 -10.35 -10.40 -0.12
N GLY A 240 -10.40 -11.72 -0.34
CA GLY A 240 -9.35 -12.69 -0.04
C GLY A 240 -9.18 -13.04 1.43
N GLU A 241 -9.90 -12.39 2.34
CA GLU A 241 -9.87 -12.73 3.76
C GLU A 241 -10.96 -13.75 4.11
N LYS A 242 -10.60 -14.75 4.91
CA LYS A 242 -11.50 -15.83 5.33
C LYS A 242 -12.23 -15.49 6.63
N TYR A 243 -13.55 -15.55 6.59
CA TYR A 243 -14.47 -15.32 7.69
C TYR A 243 -15.18 -16.62 8.08
N LEU A 244 -15.10 -17.00 9.36
CA LEU A 244 -15.77 -18.18 9.90
C LEU A 244 -17.14 -17.83 10.49
N PRO A 245 -18.07 -18.80 10.61
CA PRO A 245 -19.36 -18.56 11.23
C PRO A 245 -19.20 -18.11 12.68
N ILE A 246 -20.03 -17.15 13.10
CA ILE A 246 -20.06 -16.64 14.47
C ILE A 246 -21.04 -17.42 15.37
N ASN A 247 -21.74 -18.40 14.82
CA ASN A 247 -22.71 -19.25 15.51
C ASN A 247 -22.37 -20.74 15.38
N THR A 248 -22.88 -21.56 16.31
CA THR A 248 -22.70 -23.01 16.33
C THR A 248 -23.99 -23.80 16.08
N GLU A 249 -25.13 -23.12 16.05
CA GLU A 249 -26.46 -23.72 15.87
C GLU A 249 -27.30 -22.89 14.89
N GLY A 250 -28.20 -23.54 14.15
CA GLY A 250 -29.03 -22.90 13.14
C GLY A 250 -28.32 -22.73 11.80
N ASN A 251 -28.80 -21.78 11.00
CA ASN A 251 -28.18 -21.46 9.71
C ASN A 251 -26.83 -20.76 9.90
N SER A 252 -25.92 -20.85 8.93
CA SER A 252 -24.60 -20.22 9.03
C SER A 252 -24.72 -18.69 9.05
N VAL A 253 -24.10 -18.07 10.05
CA VAL A 253 -24.07 -16.62 10.25
C VAL A 253 -22.64 -16.12 10.22
N PHE A 254 -22.36 -15.10 9.41
CA PHE A 254 -21.04 -14.48 9.28
C PHE A 254 -21.10 -13.00 9.62
N GLU A 255 -20.03 -12.46 10.20
CA GLU A 255 -19.84 -11.01 10.33
C GLU A 255 -18.74 -10.58 9.35
N ILE A 256 -19.10 -9.75 8.36
CA ILE A 256 -18.23 -9.36 7.25
C ILE A 256 -18.16 -7.83 7.09
N PRO A 257 -17.05 -7.27 6.59
CA PRO A 257 -16.98 -5.85 6.27
C PRO A 257 -17.88 -5.49 5.09
N VAL A 258 -18.40 -4.25 5.09
CA VAL A 258 -19.17 -3.66 3.99
C VAL A 258 -18.43 -2.41 3.49
N PRO A 259 -17.56 -2.55 2.48
CA PRO A 259 -16.75 -1.44 1.95
C PRO A 259 -17.56 -0.46 1.11
N VAL A 260 -18.55 -0.98 0.39
CA VAL A 260 -19.34 -0.25 -0.61
C VAL A 260 -20.82 -0.54 -0.41
N PHE A 261 -21.66 0.43 -0.77
CA PHE A 261 -23.11 0.30 -0.78
C PHE A 261 -23.60 0.57 -2.20
N ASP A 262 -24.78 0.04 -2.55
CA ASP A 262 -25.39 0.16 -3.88
C ASP A 262 -24.55 -0.40 -5.05
N GLU A 263 -23.46 -1.11 -4.73
CA GLU A 263 -22.55 -1.75 -5.67
C GLU A 263 -22.45 -3.27 -5.45
N ALA A 264 -22.09 -3.97 -6.51
CA ALA A 264 -21.90 -5.42 -6.51
C ALA A 264 -20.62 -5.82 -5.77
N MET A 265 -20.76 -6.36 -4.56
CA MET A 265 -19.64 -6.89 -3.77
C MET A 265 -19.49 -8.40 -4.03
N ALA A 266 -18.41 -8.80 -4.69
CA ALA A 266 -18.08 -10.21 -4.90
C ALA A 266 -17.66 -10.88 -3.59
N VAL A 267 -18.20 -12.07 -3.33
CA VAL A 267 -17.83 -12.92 -2.19
C VAL A 267 -17.77 -14.38 -2.64
N THR A 268 -16.93 -15.17 -1.99
CA THR A 268 -16.94 -16.63 -2.16
C THR A 268 -17.45 -17.26 -0.88
N ALA A 269 -18.27 -18.30 -0.98
CA ALA A 269 -18.73 -19.06 0.18
C ALA A 269 -18.54 -20.55 -0.06
N ASP A 270 -17.92 -21.23 0.90
CA ASP A 270 -17.74 -22.68 0.87
C ASP A 270 -18.99 -23.37 1.41
N THR A 271 -19.53 -24.31 0.63
CA THR A 271 -20.64 -25.15 1.07
C THR A 271 -20.30 -26.63 1.09
N THR A 272 -20.73 -27.29 2.15
CA THR A 272 -20.62 -28.75 2.34
C THR A 272 -21.91 -29.49 1.99
N ALA A 273 -22.94 -28.78 1.53
CA ALA A 273 -24.25 -29.36 1.21
C ALA A 273 -24.24 -30.34 0.02
N MET A 274 -23.16 -30.38 -0.77
CA MET A 274 -23.13 -31.00 -2.10
C MET A 274 -22.29 -32.29 -2.18
N ASN A 275 -22.23 -33.09 -1.10
CA ASN A 275 -21.41 -34.30 -0.95
C ASN A 275 -19.88 -34.09 -0.98
N ALA A 276 -19.41 -32.92 -1.43
CA ALA A 276 -18.04 -32.43 -1.29
C ALA A 276 -18.07 -30.91 -1.01
N PRO A 277 -17.03 -30.35 -0.35
CA PRO A 277 -16.87 -28.91 -0.20
C PRO A 277 -16.72 -28.22 -1.56
N HIS A 278 -17.43 -27.13 -1.75
CA HIS A 278 -17.34 -26.29 -2.93
C HIS A 278 -17.33 -24.82 -2.55
N GLU A 279 -16.28 -24.11 -2.97
CA GLU A 279 -16.26 -22.66 -3.01
C GLU A 279 -17.12 -22.17 -4.19
N ILE A 280 -18.14 -21.38 -3.88
CA ILE A 280 -19.08 -20.82 -4.86
C ILE A 280 -19.00 -19.29 -4.79
N GLU A 281 -18.86 -18.66 -5.95
CA GLU A 281 -18.90 -17.21 -6.08
C GLU A 281 -20.34 -16.68 -6.05
N TYR A 282 -20.51 -15.61 -5.29
CA TYR A 282 -21.74 -14.85 -5.14
C TYR A 282 -21.46 -13.35 -5.21
N THR A 283 -22.53 -12.58 -5.37
CA THR A 283 -22.50 -11.12 -5.28
C THR A 283 -23.53 -10.67 -4.24
N LEU A 284 -23.09 -9.80 -3.33
CA LEU A 284 -23.93 -9.12 -2.36
C LEU A 284 -24.09 -7.65 -2.76
N ILE A 285 -25.31 -7.12 -2.64
CA ILE A 285 -25.59 -5.67 -2.79
C ILE A 285 -26.26 -5.18 -1.51
N PHE A 286 -25.71 -4.13 -0.91
CA PHE A 286 -26.24 -3.49 0.29
C PHE A 286 -26.94 -2.18 -0.09
N ASP A 287 -28.26 -2.12 0.06
CA ASP A 287 -29.05 -0.92 -0.31
C ASP A 287 -28.87 0.19 0.74
N LYS A 288 -28.13 1.23 0.38
CA LYS A 288 -27.82 2.38 1.27
C LYS A 288 -29.07 3.11 1.73
N ALA A 289 -30.07 3.24 0.86
CA ALA A 289 -31.31 3.94 1.17
C ALA A 289 -32.19 3.18 2.18
N SER A 290 -31.98 1.88 2.33
CA SER A 290 -32.69 1.05 3.30
C SER A 290 -32.18 1.14 4.74
N ILE A 291 -31.04 1.81 4.97
CA ILE A 291 -30.40 1.87 6.28
C ILE A 291 -31.33 2.50 7.32
N LYS A 292 -31.64 1.74 8.37
CA LYS A 292 -32.49 2.17 9.49
C LYS A 292 -31.79 1.94 10.82
N GLY A 293 -31.65 3.00 11.61
CA GLY A 293 -31.09 2.91 12.97
C GLY A 293 -32.09 2.31 13.94
N LYS A 294 -31.65 1.43 14.83
CA LYS A 294 -32.48 0.99 15.97
C LYS A 294 -32.38 2.02 17.10
N PHE A 295 -33.25 3.02 17.11
CA PHE A 295 -33.46 3.80 18.34
C PHE A 295 -34.23 2.95 19.36
N GLY A 296 -33.56 2.50 20.42
CA GLY A 296 -34.21 2.15 21.69
C GLY A 296 -34.72 0.72 21.89
N GLN A 297 -34.14 -0.30 21.24
CA GLN A 297 -34.34 -1.69 21.69
C GLN A 297 -33.02 -2.30 22.13
N THR A 298 -32.89 -2.54 23.43
CA THR A 298 -31.82 -3.36 24.03
C THR A 298 -31.66 -4.65 23.23
N PRO A 299 -30.44 -5.02 22.80
CA PRO A 299 -30.24 -6.26 22.08
C PRO A 299 -30.65 -7.42 22.97
N ARG A 300 -31.60 -8.24 22.51
CA ARG A 300 -31.69 -9.62 22.99
C ARG A 300 -30.41 -10.30 22.52
N ILE A 301 -29.46 -10.41 23.43
CA ILE A 301 -28.31 -11.29 23.30
C ILE A 301 -28.89 -12.70 23.12
N ILE A 302 -28.93 -13.18 21.88
CA ILE A 302 -28.98 -14.63 21.64
C ILE A 302 -27.62 -15.11 22.14
N GLY A 303 -27.65 -15.90 23.22
CA GLY A 303 -26.47 -16.25 24.00
C GLY A 303 -25.41 -16.96 23.15
N VAL A 304 -24.37 -16.23 22.79
CA VAL A 304 -23.06 -16.79 22.41
C VAL A 304 -22.02 -15.91 23.11
N GLY A 305 -21.15 -16.55 23.90
CA GLY A 305 -20.28 -15.88 24.87
C GLY A 305 -19.34 -14.87 24.25
N MET A 306 -19.47 -13.61 24.67
CA MET A 306 -18.41 -12.61 24.50
C MET A 306 -17.21 -13.01 25.37
N VAL A 307 -16.18 -13.57 24.73
CA VAL A 307 -14.82 -13.57 25.29
C VAL A 307 -14.23 -12.19 25.01
N ILE A 308 -14.42 -11.26 25.94
CA ILE A 308 -13.64 -10.01 25.96
C ILE A 308 -12.28 -10.36 26.57
N ILE A 309 -11.26 -10.50 25.73
CA ILE A 309 -9.87 -10.47 26.18
C ILE A 309 -9.54 -9.02 26.53
N ALA A 310 -9.76 -8.63 27.78
CA ALA A 310 -9.22 -7.40 28.34
C ALA A 310 -7.81 -7.69 28.88
N LEU A 311 -6.78 -7.32 28.11
CA LEU A 311 -5.41 -7.21 28.60
C LEU A 311 -5.31 -6.04 29.60
N ILE A 312 -5.60 -6.30 30.87
CA ILE A 312 -5.20 -5.42 31.97
C ILE A 312 -3.80 -5.86 32.39
N VAL A 313 -2.79 -5.15 31.89
CA VAL A 313 -1.45 -5.17 32.51
C VAL A 313 -1.55 -4.41 33.82
N GLY A 314 -1.77 -5.15 34.90
CA GLY A 314 -1.77 -4.65 36.27
C GLY A 314 -0.34 -4.32 36.71
N ALA A 315 0.04 -3.05 36.65
CA ALA A 315 1.15 -2.52 37.43
C ALA A 315 0.66 -2.16 38.85
N ALA A 316 0.49 -3.16 39.73
CA ALA A 316 0.30 -2.91 41.17
C ALA A 316 0.53 -4.17 42.01
N ALA A 317 1.77 -4.68 42.08
CA ALA A 317 2.17 -5.61 43.14
C ALA A 317 3.68 -5.56 43.39
N LEU A 318 4.16 -4.53 44.07
CA LEU A 318 5.43 -4.61 44.80
C LEU A 318 5.22 -4.16 46.24
N THR A 319 5.20 -5.20 47.09
CA THR A 319 5.71 -5.23 48.47
C THR A 319 4.97 -4.44 49.55
N LYS A 320 4.01 -5.12 50.20
CA LYS A 320 3.90 -5.03 51.66
C LYS A 320 3.59 -6.39 52.27
N LYS A 321 4.64 -7.19 52.52
CA LYS A 321 4.60 -8.22 53.57
C LYS A 321 6.01 -8.56 54.06
N ARG A 322 6.40 -7.92 55.16
CA ARG A 322 7.48 -8.30 56.09
C ARG A 322 7.10 -7.59 57.39
N GLY A 323 7.02 -8.19 58.56
CA GLY A 323 7.13 -9.56 59.06
C GLY A 323 6.55 -9.49 60.48
N THR A 324 6.18 -10.65 61.00
CA THR A 324 5.60 -10.91 62.32
C THR A 324 6.45 -10.47 63.51
N SER A 325 5.75 -9.95 64.54
CA SER A 325 5.82 -10.22 65.99
C SER A 325 7.11 -10.05 66.82
N ASP A 326 6.85 -9.51 68.03
CA ASP A 326 7.51 -9.67 69.34
C ASP A 326 8.83 -8.94 69.61
N GLU A 327 8.83 -7.99 70.57
CA GLU A 327 9.08 -8.22 72.01
C GLU A 327 9.03 -6.89 72.81
N ALA A 328 8.50 -6.97 74.03
CA ALA A 328 8.65 -6.08 75.21
C ALA A 328 8.22 -4.60 75.14
#